data_AF-A0A6A3VRL0-F1
#
_entry.id   AF-A0A6A3VRL0-F1
#
_cell.length_a   1.000
_cell.length_b   1.000
_cell.length_c   1.000
_cell.angle_alpha   90.00
_cell.angle_beta   90.00
_cell.angle_gamma   90.00
#
_symmetry.space_group_name_H-M   'P 1'
#
loop_
_entity.id
_entity.type
_entity.pdbx_description
1 polymer ?
#
loop_
_entity_poly.entity_id
_entity_poly.type
_entity_poly.pdbx_seq_one_letter_code
_entity_poly.pdbx_strand_id
1 'polypeptide(L)'
;MGLQDLAPANTQRAQKTAINAFERFLTSEDVNMGFIAACLLNDQDGSACVKLMDRFGMNLAFVDGRAGKPLARNSVMSYYRHVKNWLLDSYPKHRAAIEKKLLKMAQTLKRYCLKRSEGGVVKKAPACTKEDLRILMDGIYYDAASSKDYQDAALLALMWYTLGRASDLRFVAKSSLSVSADGVIFVRLIRVKTSEEQGLSLFPEKDSFITCPLHAVAMALVMQDFPSSQVLEHPQLFDGSVENLAAPDDVPLVEALACCSLSNAPDDSHDDEIRKPKTMKIHGYVNRVVKAAAKAQARAKPTPNLSSHSFRRGGAQHANSDPSFCAQWIFDRGSWNMTATNKAFACVFNTTSEDQKVSRVLSGWDSCQKPPVPMLSWFDSATKSEAFSLAALLFQTSMNTQDPEKRLNDRVADVLVSALIQRFPEVLDRYPMCPYVTRMRECLLVLGITKAQVLAWSSELQQAASLKSQSTAVDNASEFSKEE
;
A
#
# COMPACT_ATOMS: atom_id res chain seq x y z
N MET A 1 -2.63 51.17 -29.22
CA MET A 1 -2.53 49.89 -29.95
C MET A 1 -1.91 48.87 -29.01
N GLY A 2 -2.70 47.93 -28.52
CA GLY A 2 -2.18 46.84 -27.69
C GLY A 2 -1.61 45.72 -28.57
N LEU A 3 -0.74 44.86 -28.02
CA LEU A 3 -0.23 43.66 -28.70
C LEU A 3 -1.33 42.74 -29.28
N GLN A 4 -2.56 42.85 -28.78
CA GLN A 4 -3.73 42.11 -29.25
C GLN A 4 -4.30 42.64 -30.58
N ASP A 5 -4.11 43.93 -30.89
CA ASP A 5 -4.56 44.57 -32.14
C ASP A 5 -3.69 44.18 -33.34
N LEU A 6 -2.48 43.65 -33.09
CA LEU A 6 -1.51 43.21 -34.09
C LEU A 6 -1.68 41.72 -34.47
N ALA A 7 -2.55 40.98 -33.78
CA ALA A 7 -2.77 39.57 -34.06
C ALA A 7 -3.65 39.37 -35.31
N PRO A 8 -3.37 38.35 -36.15
CA PRO A 8 -4.22 38.03 -37.30
C PRO A 8 -5.69 37.83 -36.89
N ALA A 9 -6.63 38.27 -37.73
CA ALA A 9 -8.07 38.21 -37.44
C ALA A 9 -8.57 36.80 -37.03
N ASN A 10 -7.98 35.75 -37.61
CA ASN A 10 -8.29 34.36 -37.25
C ASN A 10 -7.88 34.02 -35.80
N THR A 11 -6.75 34.54 -35.33
CA THR A 11 -6.24 34.35 -33.96
C THR A 11 -7.13 35.08 -32.95
N GLN A 12 -7.56 36.30 -33.26
CA GLN A 12 -8.49 37.06 -32.43
C GLN A 12 -9.84 36.34 -32.29
N ARG A 13 -10.37 35.80 -33.40
CA ARG A 13 -11.62 35.01 -33.39
C ARG A 13 -11.48 33.73 -32.57
N ALA A 14 -10.35 33.02 -32.68
CA ALA A 14 -10.08 31.82 -31.89
C ALA A 14 -9.96 32.14 -30.39
N GLN A 15 -9.29 33.23 -30.04
CA GLN A 15 -9.20 33.71 -28.66
C GLN A 15 -10.57 34.06 -28.09
N LYS A 16 -11.39 34.83 -28.81
CA LYS A 16 -12.76 35.16 -28.38
C LYS A 16 -13.62 33.91 -28.16
N THR A 17 -13.49 32.93 -29.04
CA THR A 17 -14.20 31.64 -28.90
C THR A 17 -13.78 30.90 -27.63
N ALA A 18 -12.49 30.88 -27.32
CA ALA A 18 -11.96 30.26 -26.11
C ALA A 18 -12.40 30.98 -24.83
N ILE A 19 -12.43 32.32 -24.84
CA ILE A 19 -12.91 33.13 -23.72
C ILE A 19 -14.41 32.88 -23.49
N ASN A 20 -15.23 32.85 -24.54
CA ASN A 20 -16.65 32.52 -24.40
C ASN A 20 -16.87 31.10 -23.82
N ALA A 21 -16.01 30.14 -24.16
CA ALA A 21 -16.07 28.80 -23.57
C ALA A 21 -15.67 28.81 -22.07
N PHE A 22 -14.73 29.68 -21.69
CA PHE A 22 -14.34 29.89 -20.31
C PHE A 22 -15.42 30.59 -19.49
N GLU A 23 -16.10 31.60 -20.04
CA GLU A 23 -17.23 32.25 -19.38
C GLU A 23 -18.38 31.26 -19.13
N ARG A 24 -18.71 30.41 -20.11
CA ARG A 24 -19.72 29.35 -19.93
C ARG A 24 -19.34 28.37 -18.82
N PHE A 25 -18.06 28.03 -18.71
CA PHE A 25 -17.54 27.20 -17.63
C PHE A 25 -17.75 27.86 -16.25
N LEU A 26 -17.47 29.15 -16.15
CA LEU A 26 -17.69 29.89 -14.90
C LEU A 26 -19.18 29.93 -14.54
N THR A 27 -20.05 30.19 -15.53
CA THR A 27 -21.50 30.15 -15.31
C THR A 27 -21.97 28.77 -14.85
N SER A 28 -21.42 27.67 -15.39
CA SER A 28 -21.79 26.33 -14.93
C SER A 28 -21.33 25.99 -13.51
N GLU A 29 -20.33 26.69 -13.00
CA GLU A 29 -19.84 26.55 -11.62
C GLU A 29 -20.49 27.58 -10.68
N ASP A 30 -21.47 28.36 -11.16
CA ASP A 30 -22.11 29.48 -10.44
C ASP A 30 -21.11 30.56 -9.97
N VAL A 31 -20.06 30.76 -10.77
CA VAL A 31 -19.01 31.75 -10.51
C VAL A 31 -19.06 32.85 -11.57
N ASN A 32 -18.90 34.10 -11.14
CA ASN A 32 -18.81 35.24 -12.06
C ASN A 32 -17.37 35.72 -12.27
N MET A 33 -17.13 36.41 -13.39
CA MET A 33 -15.80 36.95 -13.73
C MET A 33 -15.30 38.00 -12.73
N GLY A 34 -16.19 38.74 -12.07
CA GLY A 34 -15.82 39.76 -11.08
C GLY A 34 -15.18 39.14 -9.82
N PHE A 35 -15.72 38.02 -9.35
CA PHE A 35 -15.18 37.24 -8.24
C PHE A 35 -13.81 36.66 -8.60
N ILE A 36 -13.68 36.05 -9.78
CA ILE A 36 -12.39 35.53 -10.27
C ILE A 36 -11.35 36.65 -10.37
N ALA A 37 -11.71 37.81 -10.91
CA ALA A 37 -10.82 38.96 -11.00
C ALA A 37 -10.33 39.40 -9.60
N ALA A 38 -11.23 39.49 -8.62
CA ALA A 38 -10.87 39.81 -7.24
C ALA A 38 -9.93 38.76 -6.63
N CYS A 39 -10.19 37.47 -6.84
CA CYS A 39 -9.32 36.39 -6.39
C CYS A 39 -7.93 36.44 -7.02
N LEU A 40 -7.83 36.75 -8.32
CA LEU A 40 -6.55 36.82 -9.03
C LEU A 40 -5.74 38.08 -8.68
N LEU A 41 -6.40 39.20 -8.40
CA LEU A 41 -5.73 40.43 -7.94
C LEU A 41 -5.17 40.28 -6.51
N ASN A 42 -5.94 39.61 -5.64
CA ASN A 42 -5.57 39.32 -4.25
C ASN A 42 -4.66 38.08 -4.12
N ASP A 43 -4.35 37.40 -5.22
CA ASP A 43 -3.49 36.22 -5.23
C ASP A 43 -2.05 36.62 -4.85
N GLN A 44 -1.52 35.95 -3.82
CA GLN A 44 -0.18 36.21 -3.28
C GLN A 44 0.90 35.37 -3.97
N ASP A 45 0.55 34.16 -4.44
CA ASP A 45 1.53 33.18 -4.95
C ASP A 45 1.17 32.62 -6.35
N GLY A 46 0.05 33.07 -6.93
CA GLY A 46 -0.43 32.62 -8.22
C GLY A 46 -1.19 31.29 -8.16
N SER A 47 -1.47 30.77 -6.96
CA SER A 47 -2.14 29.49 -6.77
C SER A 47 -3.60 29.50 -7.23
N ALA A 48 -4.30 30.64 -7.14
CA ALA A 48 -5.68 30.77 -7.61
C ALA A 48 -5.74 30.62 -9.13
N CYS A 49 -4.80 31.24 -9.86
CA CYS A 49 -4.68 31.10 -11.32
C CYS A 49 -4.39 29.65 -11.73
N VAL A 50 -3.51 28.96 -11.00
CA VAL A 50 -3.19 27.55 -11.26
C VAL A 50 -4.42 26.66 -11.04
N LYS A 51 -5.13 26.81 -9.93
CA LYS A 51 -6.35 26.02 -9.63
C LYS A 51 -7.46 26.27 -10.65
N LEU A 52 -7.66 27.53 -11.04
CA LEU A 52 -8.64 27.94 -12.04
C LEU A 52 -8.36 27.29 -13.40
N MET A 53 -7.11 27.33 -13.85
CA MET A 53 -6.70 26.68 -15.10
C MET A 53 -6.78 25.15 -15.03
N ASP A 54 -6.52 24.54 -13.87
CA ASP A 54 -6.67 23.10 -13.67
C ASP A 54 -8.13 22.67 -13.87
N ARG A 55 -9.06 23.33 -13.18
CA ARG A 55 -10.50 23.08 -13.31
C ARG A 55 -11.00 23.34 -14.73
N PHE A 56 -10.54 24.42 -15.37
CA PHE A 56 -10.91 24.69 -16.75
C PHE A 56 -10.36 23.62 -17.71
N GLY A 57 -9.12 23.17 -17.52
CA GLY A 57 -8.54 22.08 -18.29
C GLY A 57 -9.29 20.76 -18.13
N MET A 58 -9.74 20.46 -16.90
CA MET A 58 -10.61 19.32 -16.60
C MET A 58 -11.93 19.46 -17.36
N ASN A 59 -12.62 20.60 -17.23
CA ASN A 59 -13.89 20.84 -17.91
C ASN A 59 -13.77 20.65 -19.43
N LEU A 60 -12.74 21.23 -20.06
CA LEU A 60 -12.49 21.04 -21.50
C LEU A 60 -12.26 19.58 -21.90
N ALA A 61 -11.72 18.76 -21.01
CA ALA A 61 -11.47 17.35 -21.28
C ALA A 61 -12.75 16.50 -21.32
N PHE A 62 -13.79 16.93 -20.59
CA PHE A 62 -15.06 16.20 -20.40
C PHE A 62 -16.27 16.87 -21.04
N VAL A 63 -16.19 18.13 -21.45
CA VAL A 63 -17.28 18.81 -22.16
C VAL A 63 -17.53 18.16 -23.51
N ASP A 64 -18.80 17.85 -23.74
CA ASP A 64 -19.28 17.37 -25.03
C ASP A 64 -19.38 18.52 -26.02
N GLY A 65 -18.79 18.30 -27.19
CA GLY A 65 -18.93 19.16 -28.37
C GLY A 65 -20.26 18.93 -29.09
N ARG A 66 -20.40 19.54 -30.26
CA ARG A 66 -21.58 19.34 -31.11
C ARG A 66 -21.67 17.85 -31.49
N ALA A 67 -22.83 17.24 -31.22
CA ALA A 67 -23.13 15.81 -31.34
C ALA A 67 -22.73 14.89 -30.16
N GLY A 68 -22.57 15.41 -28.94
CA GLY A 68 -22.38 14.56 -27.74
C GLY A 68 -21.04 13.83 -27.69
N LYS A 69 -20.04 14.34 -28.44
CA LYS A 69 -18.69 13.76 -28.50
C LYS A 69 -17.71 14.68 -27.77
N PRO A 70 -16.71 14.14 -27.05
CA PRO A 70 -15.70 14.97 -26.38
C PRO A 70 -14.98 15.92 -27.34
N LEU A 71 -14.74 17.17 -26.93
CA LEU A 71 -14.04 18.19 -27.72
C LEU A 71 -12.72 17.67 -28.29
N ALA A 72 -12.46 17.79 -29.60
CA ALA A 72 -11.21 17.31 -30.21
C ALA A 72 -9.94 17.84 -29.50
N ARG A 73 -8.87 17.02 -29.44
CA ARG A 73 -7.61 17.35 -28.76
C ARG A 73 -7.07 18.74 -29.15
N ASN A 74 -7.07 19.03 -30.45
CA ASN A 74 -6.54 20.30 -30.95
C ASN A 74 -7.38 21.50 -30.45
N SER A 75 -8.69 21.33 -30.32
CA SER A 75 -9.61 22.33 -29.77
C SER A 75 -9.38 22.54 -28.27
N VAL A 76 -9.27 21.46 -27.49
CA VAL A 76 -8.96 21.53 -26.05
C VAL A 76 -7.65 22.29 -25.81
N MET A 77 -6.59 21.92 -26.54
CA MET A 77 -5.30 22.58 -26.40
C MET A 77 -5.32 24.03 -26.87
N SER A 78 -6.08 24.34 -27.91
CA SER A 78 -6.27 25.71 -28.39
C SER A 78 -6.97 26.56 -27.32
N TYR A 79 -8.11 26.11 -26.79
CA TYR A 79 -8.87 26.85 -25.79
C TYR A 79 -8.08 27.06 -24.51
N TYR A 80 -7.45 26.00 -23.99
CA TYR A 80 -6.57 26.10 -22.82
C TYR A 80 -5.45 27.12 -23.04
N ARG A 81 -4.79 27.10 -24.22
CA ARG A 81 -3.71 28.04 -24.53
C ARG A 81 -4.19 29.49 -24.59
N HIS A 82 -5.31 29.75 -25.26
CA HIS A 82 -5.84 31.10 -25.44
C HIS A 82 -6.30 31.71 -24.11
N VAL A 83 -6.99 30.93 -23.27
CA VAL A 83 -7.42 31.40 -21.93
C VAL A 83 -6.23 31.58 -21.00
N LYS A 84 -5.26 30.66 -21.01
CA LYS A 84 -4.01 30.80 -20.25
C LYS A 84 -3.30 32.11 -20.59
N ASN A 85 -3.08 32.38 -21.89
CA ASN A 85 -2.40 33.59 -22.32
C ASN A 85 -3.22 34.84 -21.96
N TRP A 86 -4.52 34.82 -22.17
CA TRP A 86 -5.40 35.94 -21.82
C TRP A 86 -5.38 36.27 -20.32
N LEU A 87 -5.43 35.24 -19.44
CA LEU A 87 -5.30 35.44 -17.99
C LEU A 87 -3.91 35.98 -17.60
N LEU A 88 -2.84 35.48 -18.20
CA LEU A 88 -1.48 35.94 -17.92
C LEU A 88 -1.18 37.34 -18.47
N ASP A 89 -1.89 37.76 -19.51
CA ASP A 89 -1.80 39.12 -20.06
C ASP A 89 -2.63 40.09 -19.20
N SER A 90 -3.79 39.65 -18.69
CA SER A 90 -4.70 40.47 -17.86
C SER A 90 -4.21 40.59 -16.40
N TYR A 91 -3.52 39.57 -15.88
CA TYR A 91 -3.01 39.51 -14.51
C TYR A 91 -1.51 39.14 -14.50
N PRO A 92 -0.61 40.05 -14.90
CA PRO A 92 0.80 39.72 -15.12
C PRO A 92 1.61 39.49 -13.83
N LYS A 93 1.08 39.85 -12.65
CA LYS A 93 1.76 39.88 -11.34
C LYS A 93 2.62 38.63 -11.05
N HIS A 94 2.11 37.43 -11.35
CA HIS A 94 2.77 36.15 -11.04
C HIS A 94 3.22 35.36 -12.27
N ARG A 95 3.22 35.97 -13.46
CA ARG A 95 3.41 35.27 -14.74
C ARG A 95 4.65 34.39 -14.76
N ALA A 96 5.81 34.94 -14.38
CA ALA A 96 7.07 34.21 -14.38
C ALA A 96 7.07 33.00 -13.43
N ALA A 97 6.35 33.07 -12.31
CA ALA A 97 6.29 32.01 -11.31
C ALA A 97 5.37 30.84 -11.72
N ILE A 98 4.26 31.14 -12.42
CA ILE A 98 3.23 30.12 -12.73
C ILE A 98 3.28 29.58 -14.15
N GLU A 99 3.91 30.27 -15.10
CA GLU A 99 3.93 29.87 -16.51
C GLU A 99 4.50 28.46 -16.72
N LYS A 100 5.60 28.11 -16.01
CA LYS A 100 6.19 26.77 -16.04
C LYS A 100 5.24 25.69 -15.48
N LYS A 101 4.45 26.02 -14.45
CA LYS A 101 3.44 25.10 -13.87
C LYS A 101 2.30 24.88 -14.87
N LEU A 102 1.76 25.95 -15.45
CA LEU A 102 0.68 25.90 -16.43
C LEU A 102 1.11 25.15 -17.72
N LEU A 103 2.38 25.24 -18.12
CA LEU A 103 2.92 24.47 -19.24
C LEU A 103 2.94 22.96 -18.94
N LYS A 104 3.36 22.54 -17.74
CA LYS A 104 3.33 21.13 -17.31
C LYS A 104 1.89 20.59 -17.27
N MET A 105 0.93 21.40 -16.83
CA MET A 105 -0.49 21.05 -16.84
C MET A 105 -1.01 20.88 -18.26
N ALA A 106 -0.70 21.82 -19.17
CA ALA A 106 -1.04 21.71 -20.59
C ALA A 106 -0.48 20.44 -21.24
N GLN A 107 0.77 20.06 -20.92
CA GLN A 107 1.37 18.80 -21.39
C GLN A 107 0.65 17.56 -20.84
N THR A 108 0.16 17.62 -19.61
CA THR A 108 -0.60 16.54 -18.98
C THR A 108 -1.98 16.41 -19.62
N LEU A 109 -2.68 17.53 -19.82
CA LEU A 109 -3.95 17.60 -20.53
C LEU A 109 -3.83 17.10 -21.98
N LYS A 110 -2.76 17.48 -22.70
CA LYS A 110 -2.48 16.99 -24.07
C LYS A 110 -2.32 15.47 -24.10
N ARG A 111 -1.56 14.91 -23.16
CA ARG A 111 -1.35 13.46 -23.03
C ARG A 111 -2.66 12.74 -22.69
N TYR A 112 -3.49 13.31 -21.84
CA TYR A 112 -4.82 12.80 -21.55
C TYR A 112 -5.71 12.78 -22.80
N CYS A 113 -5.82 13.90 -23.50
CA CYS A 113 -6.65 14.03 -24.70
C CYS A 113 -6.19 13.15 -25.87
N LEU A 114 -4.92 12.73 -25.89
CA LEU A 114 -4.38 11.79 -26.86
C LEU A 114 -4.81 10.34 -26.56
N LYS A 115 -4.96 10.00 -25.28
CA LYS A 115 -5.22 8.62 -24.84
C LYS A 115 -6.70 8.31 -24.58
N ARG A 116 -7.54 9.34 -24.46
CA ARG A 116 -8.97 9.21 -24.16
C ARG A 116 -9.77 8.47 -25.25
N SER A 117 -9.35 8.49 -26.52
CA SER A 117 -10.04 7.83 -27.64
C SER A 117 -9.83 6.32 -27.69
N GLU A 118 -8.81 5.80 -27.00
CA GLU A 118 -8.44 4.37 -26.98
C GLU A 118 -8.89 3.67 -25.68
N GLY A 119 -9.68 4.31 -24.82
CA GLY A 119 -9.98 3.81 -23.46
C GLY A 119 -8.75 3.75 -22.52
N GLY A 120 -7.58 4.20 -22.99
CA GLY A 120 -6.27 3.97 -22.40
C GLY A 120 -5.84 5.02 -21.39
N VAL A 121 -6.55 5.19 -20.27
CA VAL A 121 -6.18 6.25 -19.30
C VAL A 121 -4.79 6.03 -18.67
N VAL A 122 -4.31 4.80 -18.50
CA VAL A 122 -2.92 4.45 -18.15
C VAL A 122 -2.72 3.03 -18.69
N LYS A 123 -1.49 2.54 -18.95
CA LYS A 123 -1.26 1.08 -18.85
C LYS A 123 -1.54 0.71 -17.39
N LYS A 124 -2.82 0.54 -17.05
CA LYS A 124 -3.27 0.20 -15.71
C LYS A 124 -2.88 -1.25 -15.56
N ALA A 125 -1.97 -1.54 -14.65
CA ALA A 125 -1.82 -2.91 -14.19
C ALA A 125 -3.22 -3.40 -13.79
N PRO A 126 -3.60 -4.63 -14.18
CA PRO A 126 -4.89 -5.17 -13.80
C PRO A 126 -5.01 -5.19 -12.28
N ALA A 127 -6.24 -5.19 -11.77
CA ALA A 127 -6.42 -5.34 -10.33
C ALA A 127 -6.07 -6.77 -9.93
N CYS A 128 -5.25 -6.93 -8.90
CA CYS A 128 -5.06 -8.22 -8.26
C CYS A 128 -6.33 -8.53 -7.48
N THR A 129 -7.09 -9.55 -7.88
CA THR A 129 -8.25 -9.98 -7.09
C THR A 129 -7.78 -10.76 -5.85
N LYS A 130 -8.68 -10.97 -4.88
CA LYS A 130 -8.39 -11.84 -3.74
C LYS A 130 -8.06 -13.27 -4.19
N GLU A 131 -8.72 -13.74 -5.25
CA GLU A 131 -8.44 -15.04 -5.86
C GLU A 131 -7.06 -15.07 -6.54
N ASP A 132 -6.65 -14.00 -7.22
CA ASP A 132 -5.29 -13.90 -7.75
C ASP A 132 -4.25 -14.00 -6.62
N LEU A 133 -4.45 -13.30 -5.50
CA LEU A 133 -3.57 -13.39 -4.34
C LEU A 133 -3.50 -14.83 -3.81
N ARG A 134 -4.65 -15.51 -3.70
CA ARG A 134 -4.75 -16.90 -3.28
C ARG A 134 -3.97 -17.82 -4.22
N ILE A 135 -4.16 -17.69 -5.52
CA ILE A 135 -3.43 -18.47 -6.54
C ILE A 135 -1.92 -18.25 -6.41
N LEU A 136 -1.47 -16.99 -6.30
CA LEU A 136 -0.05 -16.68 -6.20
C LEU A 136 0.59 -17.29 -4.94
N MET A 137 -0.05 -17.13 -3.78
CA MET A 137 0.47 -17.65 -2.51
C MET A 137 0.38 -19.18 -2.43
N ASP A 138 -0.70 -19.79 -2.92
CA ASP A 138 -0.86 -21.24 -2.99
C ASP A 138 0.27 -21.89 -3.80
N GLY A 139 0.63 -21.28 -4.93
CA GLY A 139 1.77 -21.73 -5.73
C GLY A 139 3.11 -21.61 -5.02
N ILE A 140 3.33 -20.51 -4.29
CA ILE A 140 4.56 -20.32 -3.51
C ILE A 140 4.67 -21.39 -2.41
N TYR A 141 3.59 -21.68 -1.69
CA TYR A 141 3.62 -22.72 -0.65
C TYR A 141 3.77 -24.12 -1.22
N TYR A 142 3.12 -24.41 -2.35
CA TYR A 142 3.19 -25.71 -3.00
C TYR A 142 4.61 -26.03 -3.50
N ASP A 143 5.26 -25.06 -4.14
CA ASP A 143 6.62 -25.21 -4.69
C ASP A 143 7.72 -24.79 -3.70
N ALA A 144 7.38 -24.53 -2.43
CA ALA A 144 8.32 -24.01 -1.44
C ALA A 144 9.49 -24.97 -1.24
N ALA A 145 10.71 -24.47 -1.47
CA ALA A 145 11.95 -25.24 -1.33
C ALA A 145 12.93 -24.59 -0.34
N SER A 146 12.72 -23.32 0.02
CA SER A 146 13.64 -22.53 0.83
C SER A 146 12.91 -21.59 1.78
N SER A 147 13.63 -21.07 2.78
CA SER A 147 13.18 -20.01 3.69
C SER A 147 12.59 -18.80 2.94
N LYS A 148 13.23 -18.44 1.82
CA LYS A 148 12.84 -17.33 0.96
C LYS A 148 11.41 -17.44 0.41
N ASP A 149 10.93 -18.64 0.12
CA ASP A 149 9.58 -18.81 -0.45
C ASP A 149 8.51 -18.36 0.56
N TYR A 150 8.69 -18.66 1.84
CA TYR A 150 7.81 -18.20 2.91
C TYR A 150 7.91 -16.69 3.15
N GLN A 151 9.11 -16.13 3.00
CA GLN A 151 9.34 -14.68 3.02
C GLN A 151 8.60 -13.98 1.86
N ASP A 152 8.62 -14.57 0.66
CA ASP A 152 7.92 -14.07 -0.53
C ASP A 152 6.39 -14.15 -0.36
N ALA A 153 5.87 -15.23 0.22
CA ALA A 153 4.45 -15.35 0.56
C ALA A 153 4.03 -14.28 1.58
N ALA A 154 4.80 -14.09 2.65
CA ALA A 154 4.54 -13.05 3.65
C ALA A 154 4.60 -11.64 3.05
N LEU A 155 5.53 -11.38 2.13
CA LEU A 155 5.58 -10.13 1.37
C LEU A 155 4.29 -9.90 0.58
N LEU A 156 3.79 -10.90 -0.17
CA LEU A 156 2.55 -10.75 -0.94
C LEU A 156 1.33 -10.55 -0.05
N ALA A 157 1.26 -11.25 1.08
CA ALA A 157 0.21 -11.06 2.08
C ALA A 157 0.25 -9.61 2.60
N LEU A 158 1.38 -9.14 3.13
CA LEU A 158 1.50 -7.78 3.66
C LEU A 158 1.34 -6.69 2.57
N MET A 159 1.66 -6.98 1.32
CA MET A 159 1.37 -6.10 0.19
C MET A 159 -0.13 -5.91 -0.04
N TRP A 160 -0.96 -6.92 0.22
CA TRP A 160 -2.42 -6.80 0.19
C TRP A 160 -2.89 -5.79 1.23
N TYR A 161 -2.41 -5.91 2.47
CA TYR A 161 -2.81 -5.05 3.60
C TYR A 161 -2.28 -3.62 3.49
N THR A 162 -1.09 -3.44 2.90
CA THR A 162 -0.52 -2.10 2.64
C THR A 162 -1.02 -1.46 1.36
N LEU A 163 -1.97 -2.07 0.63
CA LEU A 163 -2.47 -1.59 -0.65
C LEU A 163 -1.33 -1.35 -1.66
N GLY A 164 -0.45 -2.35 -1.78
CA GLY A 164 0.66 -2.40 -2.74
C GLY A 164 1.84 -1.48 -2.42
N ARG A 165 1.94 -0.95 -1.20
CA ARG A 165 3.06 -0.10 -0.74
C ARG A 165 4.26 -0.94 -0.31
N ALA A 166 4.88 -1.59 -1.27
CA ALA A 166 6.03 -2.46 -1.02
C ALA A 166 7.22 -1.75 -0.34
N SER A 167 7.41 -0.44 -0.56
CA SER A 167 8.47 0.35 0.10
C SER A 167 8.35 0.37 1.62
N ASP A 168 7.13 0.38 2.14
CA ASP A 168 6.86 0.50 3.56
C ASP A 168 7.15 -0.83 4.28
N LEU A 169 7.14 -1.94 3.52
CA LEU A 169 7.43 -3.29 4.02
C LEU A 169 8.93 -3.61 4.13
N ARG A 170 9.81 -2.73 3.62
CA ARG A 170 11.27 -2.96 3.64
C ARG A 170 11.86 -2.91 5.05
N PHE A 171 11.21 -2.21 5.97
CA PHE A 171 11.76 -1.85 7.28
C PHE A 171 10.90 -2.38 8.44
N VAL A 172 10.10 -3.42 8.20
CA VAL A 172 9.25 -3.99 9.25
C VAL A 172 10.12 -4.77 10.24
N ALA A 173 10.48 -4.12 11.34
CA ALA A 173 11.22 -4.74 12.43
C ALA A 173 10.29 -5.58 13.33
N LYS A 174 10.83 -6.61 13.99
CA LYS A 174 10.10 -7.41 14.98
C LYS A 174 9.64 -6.58 16.17
N SER A 175 10.45 -5.59 16.58
CA SER A 175 10.11 -4.61 17.61
C SER A 175 8.91 -3.73 17.27
N SER A 176 8.54 -3.64 15.98
CA SER A 176 7.36 -2.90 15.52
C SER A 176 6.05 -3.66 15.68
N LEU A 177 6.12 -4.97 15.96
CA LEU A 177 4.96 -5.83 16.18
C LEU A 177 4.50 -5.76 17.64
N SER A 178 3.21 -5.50 17.84
CA SER A 178 2.58 -5.54 19.15
C SER A 178 1.22 -6.24 19.07
N VAL A 179 0.65 -6.57 20.23
CA VAL A 179 -0.67 -7.17 20.34
C VAL A 179 -1.56 -6.27 21.17
N SER A 180 -2.71 -5.89 20.62
CA SER A 180 -3.73 -5.09 21.31
C SER A 180 -4.44 -5.88 22.42
N ALA A 181 -5.29 -5.21 23.21
CA ALA A 181 -6.10 -5.89 24.24
C ALA A 181 -7.00 -6.99 23.66
N ASP A 182 -7.50 -6.78 22.43
CA ASP A 182 -8.38 -7.71 21.73
C ASP A 182 -7.62 -8.84 20.99
N GLY A 183 -6.31 -8.97 21.23
CA GLY A 183 -5.48 -10.01 20.61
C GLY A 183 -5.04 -9.70 19.18
N VAL A 184 -5.48 -8.59 18.59
CA VAL A 184 -5.13 -8.19 17.20
C VAL A 184 -3.65 -7.80 17.14
N ILE A 185 -2.92 -8.38 16.18
CA ILE A 185 -1.54 -8.00 15.88
C ILE A 185 -1.55 -6.63 15.19
N PHE A 186 -0.72 -5.73 15.68
CA PHE A 186 -0.53 -4.41 15.14
C PHE A 186 0.92 -4.22 14.71
N VAL A 187 1.11 -3.75 13.48
CA VAL A 187 2.42 -3.45 12.90
C VAL A 187 2.60 -1.94 12.82
N ARG A 188 3.66 -1.43 13.44
CA ARG A 188 4.03 -0.02 13.35
C ARG A 188 4.96 0.20 12.16
N LEU A 189 4.49 0.94 11.17
CA LEU A 189 5.23 1.19 9.92
C LEU A 189 5.62 2.67 9.82
N ILE A 190 6.81 2.95 9.29
CA ILE A 190 7.18 4.31 8.88
C ILE A 190 6.91 4.44 7.38
N ARG A 191 6.06 5.40 7.02
CA ARG A 191 5.73 5.67 5.64
C ARG A 191 6.88 6.41 4.96
N VAL A 192 7.58 5.72 4.05
CA VAL A 192 8.78 6.24 3.37
C VAL A 192 8.56 7.58 2.67
N LYS A 193 7.34 7.85 2.17
CA LYS A 193 7.04 9.08 1.42
C LYS A 193 6.71 10.30 2.28
N THR A 194 6.30 10.10 3.53
CA THR A 194 5.88 11.21 4.40
C THR A 194 6.64 11.23 5.72
N SER A 195 7.46 10.20 5.98
CA SER A 195 8.17 10.00 7.24
C SER A 195 7.24 9.96 8.46
N GLU A 196 5.96 9.66 8.25
CA GLU A 196 4.96 9.51 9.31
C GLU A 196 4.83 8.07 9.72
N GLU A 197 4.56 7.89 11.00
CA GLU A 197 4.22 6.59 11.55
C GLU A 197 2.78 6.21 11.21
N GLN A 198 2.56 4.97 10.82
CA GLN A 198 1.25 4.41 10.52
C GLN A 198 1.09 3.02 11.13
N GLY A 199 -0.05 2.81 11.76
CA GLY A 199 -0.49 1.50 12.21
C GLY A 199 -1.03 0.63 11.09
N LEU A 200 -0.78 -0.68 11.17
CA LEU A 200 -1.42 -1.69 10.34
C LEU A 200 -1.87 -2.87 11.20
N SER A 201 -3.17 -3.03 11.35
CA SER A 201 -3.78 -4.17 12.05
C SER A 201 -3.80 -5.40 11.14
N LEU A 202 -3.54 -6.58 11.68
CA LEU A 202 -3.63 -7.86 10.98
C LEU A 202 -4.64 -8.78 11.67
N PHE A 203 -5.61 -9.27 10.91
CA PHE A 203 -6.63 -10.21 11.38
C PHE A 203 -6.42 -11.60 10.76
N PRO A 204 -6.88 -12.67 11.44
CA PRO A 204 -6.98 -13.98 10.81
C PRO A 204 -7.94 -13.90 9.63
N GLU A 205 -7.63 -14.62 8.57
CA GLU A 205 -8.53 -14.74 7.43
C GLU A 205 -9.70 -15.68 7.75
N LYS A 206 -10.88 -15.34 7.21
CA LYS A 206 -12.14 -16.03 7.49
C LYS A 206 -12.14 -17.47 6.99
N ASP A 207 -11.86 -17.66 5.70
CA ASP A 207 -12.16 -18.91 5.00
C ASP A 207 -10.93 -19.75 4.63
N SER A 208 -9.72 -19.17 4.61
CA SER A 208 -8.52 -19.87 4.18
C SER A 208 -7.28 -19.40 4.94
N PHE A 209 -6.36 -20.32 5.24
CA PHE A 209 -5.05 -19.95 5.77
C PHE A 209 -4.11 -19.38 4.69
N ILE A 210 -4.38 -19.64 3.40
CA ILE A 210 -3.44 -19.39 2.30
C ILE A 210 -3.11 -17.91 2.15
N THR A 211 -4.07 -17.00 2.33
CA THR A 211 -3.80 -15.55 2.25
C THR A 211 -3.86 -14.87 3.61
N CYS A 212 -3.84 -15.67 4.69
CA CYS A 212 -3.91 -15.19 6.05
C CYS A 212 -2.59 -14.51 6.43
N PRO A 213 -2.59 -13.22 6.78
CA PRO A 213 -1.36 -12.49 7.09
C PRO A 213 -0.68 -13.04 8.35
N LEU A 214 -1.44 -13.50 9.35
CA LEU A 214 -0.88 -14.09 10.57
C LEU A 214 -0.12 -15.37 10.24
N HIS A 215 -0.71 -16.23 9.41
CA HIS A 215 -0.10 -17.49 9.02
C HIS A 215 1.13 -17.27 8.13
N ALA A 216 1.04 -16.36 7.15
CA ALA A 216 2.15 -16.03 6.28
C ALA A 216 3.35 -15.44 7.05
N VAL A 217 3.12 -14.48 7.95
CA VAL A 217 4.17 -13.91 8.81
C VAL A 217 4.74 -14.96 9.76
N ALA A 218 3.90 -15.79 10.37
CA ALA A 218 4.36 -16.86 11.25
C ALA A 218 5.27 -17.85 10.51
N MET A 219 4.85 -18.38 9.36
CA MET A 219 5.67 -19.29 8.56
C MET A 219 6.99 -18.65 8.13
N ALA A 220 6.96 -17.37 7.72
CA ALA A 220 8.18 -16.65 7.38
C ALA A 220 9.17 -16.59 8.55
N LEU A 221 8.68 -16.31 9.77
CA LEU A 221 9.50 -16.28 10.99
C LEU A 221 10.00 -17.67 11.41
N VAL A 222 9.18 -18.72 11.29
CA VAL A 222 9.60 -20.11 11.56
C VAL A 222 10.74 -20.54 10.66
N MET A 223 10.72 -20.08 9.41
CA MET A 223 11.68 -20.47 8.39
C MET A 223 12.90 -19.54 8.32
N GLN A 224 13.07 -18.57 9.22
CA GLN A 224 14.28 -17.73 9.25
C GLN A 224 15.51 -18.57 9.60
N ASP A 225 16.55 -18.46 8.76
CA ASP A 225 17.77 -19.25 8.90
C ASP A 225 18.68 -18.73 10.04
N PHE A 226 18.56 -17.45 10.40
CA PHE A 226 19.36 -16.80 11.43
C PHE A 226 18.57 -15.73 12.21
N PRO A 227 19.00 -15.37 13.43
CA PRO A 227 18.39 -14.26 14.15
C PRO A 227 18.49 -12.93 13.38
N SER A 228 17.34 -12.34 13.06
CA SER A 228 17.21 -11.06 12.36
C SER A 228 16.32 -10.09 13.12
N SER A 229 16.57 -8.78 13.00
CA SER A 229 15.68 -7.73 13.53
C SER A 229 14.47 -7.51 12.66
N GLN A 230 14.51 -7.95 11.40
CA GLN A 230 13.44 -7.76 10.43
C GLN A 230 12.47 -8.94 10.43
N VAL A 231 11.20 -8.65 10.18
CA VAL A 231 10.17 -9.66 9.93
C VAL A 231 10.38 -10.27 8.54
N LEU A 232 10.75 -9.44 7.55
CA LEU A 232 11.03 -9.88 6.18
C LEU A 232 12.52 -9.80 5.83
N GLU A 233 13.14 -10.96 5.61
CA GLU A 233 14.56 -11.08 5.24
C GLU A 233 14.70 -11.04 3.73
N HIS A 234 14.94 -9.83 3.19
CA HIS A 234 15.18 -9.65 1.76
C HIS A 234 16.57 -9.04 1.52
N PRO A 235 17.64 -9.85 1.48
CA PRO A 235 19.02 -9.41 1.23
C PRO A 235 19.18 -8.53 -0.02
N GLN A 236 18.36 -8.78 -1.05
CA GLN A 236 18.37 -8.02 -2.31
C GLN A 236 17.84 -6.59 -2.20
N LEU A 237 17.25 -6.25 -1.06
CA LEU A 237 16.71 -4.94 -0.74
C LEU A 237 17.60 -4.15 0.22
N PHE A 238 18.63 -4.72 0.84
CA PHE A 238 19.52 -3.94 1.69
C PHE A 238 20.52 -3.20 0.79
N ASP A 239 20.49 -1.87 0.89
CA ASP A 239 21.57 -1.05 0.36
C ASP A 239 22.75 -1.26 1.32
N GLY A 240 23.96 -1.38 0.80
CA GLY A 240 25.18 -1.42 1.62
C GLY A 240 25.48 -0.08 2.30
N SER A 241 24.49 0.77 2.50
CA SER A 241 24.57 2.10 3.11
C SER A 241 23.91 2.14 4.50
N VAL A 242 24.00 1.05 5.27
CA VAL A 242 23.62 1.05 6.69
C VAL A 242 24.72 1.72 7.56
N GLU A 243 25.78 2.25 6.97
CA GLU A 243 26.56 3.31 7.61
C GLU A 243 25.88 4.65 7.31
N ASN A 244 25.03 5.10 8.25
CA ASN A 244 24.58 6.49 8.53
C ASN A 244 23.15 6.56 9.09
N LEU A 245 22.78 5.61 9.95
CA LEU A 245 21.72 5.82 10.95
C LEU A 245 22.21 5.43 12.35
N ALA A 246 23.51 5.63 12.63
CA ALA A 246 23.95 5.82 14.00
C ALA A 246 23.34 7.15 14.52
N ALA A 247 22.90 7.14 15.77
CA ALA A 247 22.32 8.28 16.46
C ALA A 247 23.19 9.55 16.33
N PRO A 248 22.61 10.76 16.33
CA PRO A 248 23.39 11.98 16.34
C PRO A 248 23.92 12.20 17.76
N ASP A 249 25.09 11.67 18.07
CA ASP A 249 25.87 12.11 19.22
C ASP A 249 26.77 13.29 18.80
N ASP A 250 26.46 14.45 19.35
CA ASP A 250 27.30 15.63 19.65
C ASP A 250 28.39 16.05 18.66
N VAL A 251 28.01 16.54 17.46
CA VAL A 251 28.87 17.41 16.65
C VAL A 251 28.31 18.84 16.63
N PRO A 252 29.04 19.86 17.13
CA PRO A 252 28.60 21.25 17.07
C PRO A 252 28.41 21.72 15.62
N LEU A 253 27.30 22.41 15.37
CA LEU A 253 26.81 22.90 14.07
C LEU A 253 27.84 23.70 13.24
N VAL A 254 28.92 24.19 13.87
CA VAL A 254 30.03 24.91 13.23
C VAL A 254 30.96 23.99 12.42
N GLU A 255 31.19 22.74 12.86
CA GLU A 255 32.07 21.81 12.14
C GLU A 255 31.38 21.18 10.92
N ALA A 256 30.07 20.98 10.98
CA ALA A 256 29.29 20.46 9.85
C ALA A 256 29.26 21.42 8.64
N LEU A 257 29.46 22.74 8.87
CA LEU A 257 29.45 23.75 7.82
C LEU A 257 30.82 23.98 7.15
N ALA A 258 31.91 23.46 7.72
CA ALA A 258 33.27 23.68 7.23
C ALA A 258 33.71 22.68 6.13
N CYS A 259 33.02 21.54 5.96
CA CYS A 259 33.39 20.51 4.97
C CYS A 259 32.80 20.72 3.57
N CYS A 260 32.02 21.78 3.34
CA CYS A 260 31.51 22.10 2.00
C CYS A 260 32.54 22.94 1.21
N SER A 261 33.70 22.37 0.88
CA SER A 261 34.61 22.96 -0.12
C SER A 261 35.55 21.92 -0.72
N LEU A 262 35.55 21.85 -2.06
CA LEU A 262 36.47 21.15 -2.98
C LEU A 262 36.18 19.63 -3.12
N SER A 263 35.77 19.09 -4.27
CA SER A 263 36.46 19.20 -5.56
C SER A 263 35.62 18.54 -6.68
N ASN A 264 35.68 19.13 -7.87
CA ASN A 264 35.28 18.51 -9.12
C ASN A 264 36.50 17.79 -9.70
N ALA A 265 36.37 16.53 -10.12
CA ALA A 265 37.08 15.99 -11.28
C ALA A 265 36.38 14.71 -11.78
N PRO A 266 36.26 14.50 -13.10
CA PRO A 266 35.73 13.28 -13.70
C PRO A 266 36.84 12.23 -13.78
N ASP A 267 36.54 10.97 -13.48
CA ASP A 267 37.45 9.87 -13.77
C ASP A 267 36.76 8.85 -14.67
N ASP A 268 37.47 8.55 -15.76
CA ASP A 268 37.10 7.76 -16.90
C ASP A 268 38.03 6.55 -16.85
N SER A 269 37.55 5.41 -16.36
CA SER A 269 38.27 4.15 -16.47
C SER A 269 37.31 2.98 -16.62
N HIS A 270 37.48 2.32 -17.76
CA HIS A 270 36.96 0.99 -18.04
C HIS A 270 37.72 -0.02 -17.18
N ASP A 271 37.01 -0.75 -16.32
CA ASP A 271 37.48 -2.02 -15.77
C ASP A 271 36.35 -3.05 -15.76
N ASP A 272 36.63 -4.21 -16.35
CA ASP A 272 35.78 -5.39 -16.39
C ASP A 272 35.63 -5.98 -14.96
N GLU A 273 34.66 -5.47 -14.20
CA GLU A 273 34.35 -5.99 -12.88
C GLU A 273 33.33 -7.15 -12.97
N ILE A 274 33.72 -8.30 -12.42
CA ILE A 274 32.88 -9.46 -12.09
C ILE A 274 31.48 -8.99 -11.69
N ARG A 275 30.44 -9.48 -12.40
CA ARG A 275 29.03 -9.09 -12.19
C ARG A 275 28.60 -9.34 -10.74
N LYS A 276 28.79 -8.36 -9.87
CA LYS A 276 28.08 -8.23 -8.59
C LYS A 276 26.58 -8.29 -8.89
N PRO A 277 25.77 -9.08 -8.16
CA PRO A 277 24.34 -9.13 -8.41
C PRO A 277 23.76 -7.72 -8.23
N LYS A 278 23.26 -7.12 -9.32
CA LYS A 278 22.60 -5.82 -9.28
C LYS A 278 21.53 -5.82 -8.20
N THR A 279 21.72 -5.01 -7.15
CA THR A 279 20.74 -4.73 -6.11
C THR A 279 19.45 -4.26 -6.79
N MET A 280 18.35 -4.95 -6.51
CA MET A 280 17.10 -4.73 -7.22
C MET A 280 16.18 -3.87 -6.36
N LYS A 281 15.64 -2.79 -6.94
CA LYS A 281 14.62 -1.98 -6.27
C LYS A 281 13.44 -2.86 -5.84
N ILE A 282 12.84 -2.58 -4.68
CA ILE A 282 11.71 -3.33 -4.10
C ILE A 282 10.60 -3.66 -5.09
N HIS A 283 10.20 -2.73 -5.96
CA HIS A 283 9.18 -3.00 -6.96
C HIS A 283 9.62 -4.00 -8.04
N GLY A 284 10.90 -4.01 -8.39
CA GLY A 284 11.48 -5.04 -9.24
C GLY A 284 11.46 -6.41 -8.57
N TYR A 285 11.73 -6.47 -7.27
CA TYR A 285 11.65 -7.68 -6.46
C TYR A 285 10.25 -8.27 -6.46
N VAL A 286 9.27 -7.47 -6.05
CA VAL A 286 7.87 -7.90 -6.07
C VAL A 286 7.44 -8.37 -7.46
N ASN A 287 7.79 -7.62 -8.53
CA ASN A 287 7.42 -8.03 -9.88
C ASN A 287 8.04 -9.38 -10.28
N ARG A 288 9.24 -9.70 -9.78
CA ARG A 288 9.88 -11.00 -9.99
C ARG A 288 9.11 -12.11 -9.28
N VAL A 289 8.75 -11.90 -8.00
CA VAL A 289 7.96 -12.84 -7.19
C VAL A 289 6.62 -13.11 -7.87
N VAL A 290 5.87 -12.06 -8.20
CA VAL A 290 4.56 -12.16 -8.87
C VAL A 290 4.66 -12.91 -10.21
N LYS A 291 5.69 -12.62 -11.02
CA LYS A 291 5.88 -13.30 -12.30
C LYS A 291 6.24 -14.77 -12.13
N ALA A 292 7.07 -15.11 -11.14
CA ALA A 292 7.45 -16.48 -10.85
C ALA A 292 6.24 -17.29 -10.38
N ALA A 293 5.51 -16.78 -9.38
CA ALA A 293 4.30 -17.42 -8.84
C ALA A 293 3.19 -17.56 -9.91
N ALA A 294 2.94 -16.53 -10.71
CA ALA A 294 1.96 -16.60 -11.79
C ALA A 294 2.33 -17.63 -12.86
N LYS A 295 3.64 -17.79 -13.14
CA LYS A 295 4.13 -18.81 -14.08
C LYS A 295 3.96 -20.22 -13.52
N ALA A 296 4.29 -20.42 -12.24
CA ALA A 296 4.09 -21.70 -11.55
C ALA A 296 2.62 -22.14 -11.58
N GLN A 297 1.71 -21.17 -11.43
CA GLN A 297 0.26 -21.39 -11.38
C GLN A 297 -0.47 -21.08 -12.70
N ALA A 298 0.20 -21.23 -13.85
CA ALA A 298 -0.41 -20.91 -15.15
C ALA A 298 -1.72 -21.68 -15.43
N ARG A 299 -1.88 -22.88 -14.86
CA ARG A 299 -3.10 -23.70 -14.97
C ARG A 299 -4.30 -23.11 -14.21
N ALA A 300 -4.04 -22.42 -13.10
CA ALA A 300 -5.07 -21.71 -12.33
C ALA A 300 -5.52 -20.40 -13.01
N LYS A 301 -4.87 -20.03 -14.14
CA LYS A 301 -5.19 -18.85 -14.96
C LYS A 301 -5.28 -17.55 -14.13
N PRO A 302 -4.22 -17.19 -13.36
CA PRO A 302 -4.18 -15.90 -12.69
C PRO A 302 -4.32 -14.77 -13.72
N THR A 303 -4.85 -13.64 -13.30
CA THR A 303 -5.01 -12.46 -14.15
C THR A 303 -3.68 -12.14 -14.85
N PRO A 304 -3.66 -12.01 -16.20
CA PRO A 304 -2.41 -11.82 -16.91
C PRO A 304 -1.83 -10.43 -16.63
N ASN A 305 -0.50 -10.28 -16.69
CA ASN A 305 0.20 -9.01 -16.51
C ASN A 305 0.08 -8.38 -15.11
N LEU A 306 -0.13 -9.18 -14.06
CA LEU A 306 0.01 -8.72 -12.68
C LEU A 306 1.42 -8.17 -12.41
N SER A 307 1.46 -7.18 -11.53
CA SER A 307 2.66 -6.46 -11.09
C SER A 307 2.44 -5.88 -9.70
N SER A 308 3.48 -5.33 -9.06
CA SER A 308 3.40 -4.66 -7.76
C SER A 308 2.30 -3.59 -7.69
N HIS A 309 2.02 -2.88 -8.78
CA HIS A 309 0.94 -1.89 -8.85
C HIS A 309 -0.48 -2.50 -8.87
N SER A 310 -0.60 -3.81 -9.14
CA SER A 310 -1.87 -4.53 -9.20
C SER A 310 -2.47 -4.71 -7.81
N PHE A 311 -1.63 -4.94 -6.79
CA PHE A 311 -2.03 -5.08 -5.38
C PHE A 311 -2.67 -3.80 -4.85
N ARG A 312 -2.14 -2.64 -5.25
CA ARG A 312 -2.70 -1.33 -4.89
C ARG A 312 -4.12 -1.15 -5.39
N ARG A 313 -4.39 -1.58 -6.63
CA ARG A 313 -5.74 -1.53 -7.21
C ARG A 313 -6.64 -2.59 -6.60
N GLY A 314 -6.10 -3.80 -6.49
CA GLY A 314 -6.76 -4.99 -5.96
C GLY A 314 -7.31 -4.81 -4.57
N GLY A 315 -6.44 -4.61 -3.59
CA GLY A 315 -6.84 -4.45 -2.19
C GLY A 315 -7.78 -3.25 -2.00
N ALA A 316 -7.56 -2.16 -2.74
CA ALA A 316 -8.43 -0.99 -2.64
C ALA A 316 -9.82 -1.25 -3.25
N GLN A 317 -9.91 -1.94 -4.39
CA GLN A 317 -11.19 -2.31 -4.98
C GLN A 317 -11.95 -3.31 -4.11
N HIS A 318 -11.24 -4.29 -3.54
CA HIS A 318 -11.81 -5.27 -2.60
C HIS A 318 -12.34 -4.60 -1.33
N ALA A 319 -11.61 -3.65 -0.75
CA ALA A 319 -12.11 -2.89 0.39
C ALA A 319 -13.32 -2.00 0.03
N ASN A 320 -13.31 -1.39 -1.16
CA ASN A 320 -14.41 -0.53 -1.63
C ASN A 320 -15.67 -1.32 -2.02
N SER A 321 -15.62 -2.65 -2.17
CA SER A 321 -16.83 -3.43 -2.49
C SER A 321 -17.73 -3.69 -1.28
N ASP A 322 -17.26 -3.40 -0.06
CA ASP A 322 -18.06 -3.50 1.14
C ASP A 322 -18.94 -2.23 1.29
N PRO A 323 -20.28 -2.36 1.36
CA PRO A 323 -21.19 -1.22 1.42
C PRO A 323 -21.13 -0.43 2.73
N SER A 324 -20.55 -0.99 3.79
CA SER A 324 -20.37 -0.32 5.09
C SER A 324 -19.14 0.61 5.12
N PHE A 325 -18.39 0.71 4.01
CA PHE A 325 -17.16 1.50 3.92
C PHE A 325 -17.36 2.92 3.40
N CYS A 326 -16.71 3.87 4.08
CA CYS A 326 -16.42 5.17 3.49
C CYS A 326 -15.14 5.09 2.65
N ALA A 327 -15.21 5.53 1.39
CA ALA A 327 -14.06 5.54 0.48
C ALA A 327 -12.86 6.37 1.02
N GLN A 328 -13.14 7.34 1.91
CA GLN A 328 -12.13 8.15 2.60
C GLN A 328 -11.09 7.27 3.35
N TRP A 329 -11.54 6.22 4.04
CA TRP A 329 -10.67 5.31 4.81
C TRP A 329 -9.68 4.52 3.94
N ILE A 330 -9.98 4.35 2.65
CA ILE A 330 -9.14 3.63 1.68
C ILE A 330 -8.15 4.59 1.00
N PHE A 331 -8.55 5.85 0.77
CA PHE A 331 -7.69 6.86 0.17
C PHE A 331 -6.44 7.13 1.02
N ASP A 332 -6.60 7.10 2.35
CA ASP A 332 -5.55 7.41 3.31
C ASP A 332 -4.49 6.30 3.39
N ARG A 333 -4.88 5.02 3.18
CA ARG A 333 -3.93 3.91 2.98
C ARG A 333 -3.29 3.90 1.59
N GLY A 334 -4.02 4.35 0.57
CA GLY A 334 -3.67 4.14 -0.84
C GLY A 334 -2.92 5.30 -1.50
N SER A 335 -2.76 6.47 -0.86
CA SER A 335 -2.16 7.67 -1.46
C SER A 335 -2.79 8.09 -2.81
N TRP A 336 -4.12 8.16 -2.87
CA TRP A 336 -4.82 8.59 -4.08
C TRP A 336 -4.52 10.09 -4.30
N ASN A 337 -4.11 10.46 -5.52
CA ASN A 337 -3.78 11.85 -5.82
C ASN A 337 -5.07 12.67 -5.93
N MET A 338 -5.44 13.32 -4.84
CA MET A 338 -6.51 14.32 -4.82
C MET A 338 -5.99 15.59 -4.16
N THR A 339 -5.16 16.34 -4.89
CA THR A 339 -4.62 17.68 -4.52
C THR A 339 -3.83 17.77 -3.21
N ALA A 340 -2.78 18.58 -3.21
CA ALA A 340 -1.74 18.59 -2.17
C ALA A 340 -2.23 18.94 -0.75
N THR A 341 -3.45 19.46 -0.57
CA THR A 341 -4.04 19.83 0.72
C THR A 341 -4.73 18.64 1.43
N ASN A 342 -5.30 17.67 0.70
CA ASN A 342 -5.89 16.48 1.33
C ASN A 342 -4.83 15.55 1.95
N LYS A 343 -3.56 15.65 1.51
CA LYS A 343 -2.46 14.90 2.15
C LYS A 343 -2.19 15.34 3.59
N ALA A 344 -2.39 16.62 3.91
CA ALA A 344 -2.23 17.13 5.26
C ALA A 344 -3.34 16.60 6.18
N PHE A 345 -4.59 16.55 5.70
CA PHE A 345 -5.70 15.97 6.45
C PHE A 345 -5.64 14.42 6.51
N ALA A 346 -5.13 13.75 5.48
CA ALA A 346 -5.00 12.29 5.42
C ALA A 346 -4.03 11.68 6.45
N CYS A 347 -3.06 12.45 6.97
CA CYS A 347 -2.24 12.00 8.10
C CYS A 347 -2.84 12.39 9.47
N VAL A 348 -3.82 13.30 9.48
CA VAL A 348 -4.53 13.76 10.69
C VAL A 348 -5.73 12.85 11.03
N PHE A 349 -6.28 12.10 10.06
CA PHE A 349 -7.54 11.36 10.25
C PHE A 349 -7.45 9.83 10.27
N ASN A 350 -6.29 9.18 10.10
CA ASN A 350 -6.25 7.71 10.25
C ASN A 350 -6.29 7.31 11.74
N THR A 351 -7.45 6.87 12.21
CA THR A 351 -7.57 6.25 13.54
C THR A 351 -7.30 4.75 13.47
N THR A 352 -6.84 4.16 14.58
CA THR A 352 -6.71 2.70 14.73
C THR A 352 -8.04 1.97 14.46
N SER A 353 -9.17 2.62 14.75
CA SER A 353 -10.50 2.05 14.49
C SER A 353 -10.78 1.87 12.99
N GLU A 354 -10.51 2.90 12.19
CA GLU A 354 -10.71 2.84 10.74
C GLU A 354 -9.75 1.83 10.09
N ASP A 355 -8.51 1.79 10.57
CA ASP A 355 -7.52 0.78 10.18
C ASP A 355 -8.04 -0.65 10.42
N GLN A 356 -8.57 -0.91 11.62
CA GLN A 356 -9.12 -2.22 11.95
C GLN A 356 -10.28 -2.61 11.04
N LYS A 357 -11.21 -1.69 10.76
CA LYS A 357 -12.30 -1.94 9.81
C LYS A 357 -11.76 -2.40 8.47
N VAL A 358 -10.85 -1.61 7.85
CA VAL A 358 -10.33 -1.96 6.51
C VAL A 358 -9.61 -3.32 6.55
N SER A 359 -8.87 -3.60 7.63
CA SER A 359 -8.14 -4.86 7.76
C SER A 359 -9.06 -6.08 7.87
N ARG A 360 -10.21 -5.96 8.55
CA ARG A 360 -11.25 -7.01 8.60
C ARG A 360 -11.75 -7.37 7.20
N VAL A 361 -12.10 -6.38 6.39
CA VAL A 361 -12.58 -6.60 5.01
C VAL A 361 -11.52 -7.20 4.11
N LEU A 362 -10.26 -6.76 4.22
CA LEU A 362 -9.15 -7.37 3.49
C LEU A 362 -8.92 -8.84 3.87
N SER A 363 -9.35 -9.23 5.07
CA SER A 363 -9.30 -10.59 5.63
C SER A 363 -10.59 -11.40 5.38
N GLY A 364 -11.55 -10.85 4.62
CA GLY A 364 -12.80 -11.54 4.26
C GLY A 364 -13.93 -11.43 5.29
N TRP A 365 -13.77 -10.61 6.34
CA TRP A 365 -14.81 -10.35 7.33
C TRP A 365 -15.61 -9.10 7.01
N ASP A 366 -16.81 -9.00 7.56
CA ASP A 366 -17.56 -7.74 7.57
C ASP A 366 -16.85 -6.70 8.44
N SER A 367 -16.98 -5.42 8.09
CA SER A 367 -16.30 -4.31 8.77
C SER A 367 -16.64 -4.18 10.26
N CYS A 368 -17.87 -4.55 10.64
CA CYS A 368 -18.42 -4.47 11.98
C CYS A 368 -18.22 -5.75 12.79
N GLN A 369 -17.86 -6.87 12.14
CA GLN A 369 -17.56 -8.10 12.84
C GLN A 369 -16.24 -7.98 13.62
N LYS A 370 -16.14 -8.70 14.74
CA LYS A 370 -14.89 -8.83 15.51
C LYS A 370 -14.33 -10.23 15.28
N PRO A 371 -13.36 -10.40 14.36
CA PRO A 371 -12.80 -11.71 14.07
C PRO A 371 -12.15 -12.30 15.32
N PRO A 372 -12.43 -13.57 15.65
CA PRO A 372 -11.78 -14.24 16.78
C PRO A 372 -10.31 -14.50 16.46
N VAL A 373 -9.40 -13.79 17.12
CA VAL A 373 -7.96 -13.98 16.95
C VAL A 373 -7.49 -15.14 17.85
N PRO A 374 -6.92 -16.23 17.29
CA PRO A 374 -6.51 -17.38 18.09
C PRO A 374 -5.39 -17.00 19.06
N MET A 375 -5.51 -17.46 20.31
CA MET A 375 -4.56 -17.20 21.38
C MET A 375 -4.40 -18.46 22.24
N LEU A 376 -3.20 -18.64 22.83
CA LEU A 376 -2.96 -19.79 23.71
C LEU A 376 -3.72 -19.68 25.03
N SER A 377 -4.22 -18.49 25.37
CA SER A 377 -5.10 -18.28 26.52
C SER A 377 -6.44 -19.01 26.41
N TRP A 378 -6.77 -19.57 25.25
CA TRP A 378 -7.97 -20.37 25.06
C TRP A 378 -7.78 -21.81 25.52
N PHE A 379 -6.54 -22.25 25.72
CA PHE A 379 -6.21 -23.55 26.28
C PHE A 379 -6.17 -23.53 27.81
N ASP A 380 -6.23 -24.72 28.41
CA ASP A 380 -5.86 -24.91 29.81
C ASP A 380 -4.37 -24.59 30.05
N SER A 381 -3.99 -24.41 31.32
CA SER A 381 -2.64 -23.97 31.68
C SER A 381 -1.54 -24.95 31.23
N ALA A 382 -1.80 -26.26 31.22
CA ALA A 382 -0.79 -27.25 30.83
C ALA A 382 -0.58 -27.22 29.32
N THR A 383 -1.68 -27.29 28.55
CA THR A 383 -1.64 -27.21 27.08
C THR A 383 -1.04 -25.89 26.59
N LYS A 384 -1.38 -24.77 27.24
CA LYS A 384 -0.78 -23.47 26.96
C LYS A 384 0.74 -23.49 27.12
N SER A 385 1.26 -24.09 28.20
CA SER A 385 2.69 -24.18 28.46
C SER A 385 3.42 -25.05 27.41
N GLU A 386 2.81 -26.15 27.01
CA GLU A 386 3.35 -27.06 25.99
C GLU A 386 3.36 -26.39 24.60
N ALA A 387 2.26 -25.72 24.23
CA ALA A 387 2.16 -24.96 22.99
C ALA A 387 3.12 -23.75 22.94
N PHE A 388 3.37 -23.09 24.07
CA PHE A 388 4.37 -22.03 24.15
C PHE A 388 5.80 -22.58 24.04
N SER A 389 6.06 -23.79 24.55
CA SER A 389 7.34 -24.49 24.35
C SER A 389 7.56 -24.85 22.87
N LEU A 390 6.50 -25.24 22.17
CA LEU A 390 6.51 -25.41 20.71
C LEU A 390 6.82 -24.08 20.00
N ALA A 391 6.23 -22.97 20.44
CA ALA A 391 6.54 -21.64 19.91
C ALA A 391 8.04 -21.30 20.04
N ALA A 392 8.65 -21.57 21.20
CA ALA A 392 10.07 -21.30 21.45
C ALA A 392 11.00 -22.10 20.53
N LEU A 393 10.63 -23.32 20.12
CA LEU A 393 11.40 -24.11 19.14
C LEU A 393 11.15 -23.67 17.70
N LEU A 394 9.89 -23.37 17.36
CA LEU A 394 9.52 -22.92 16.02
C LEU A 394 10.14 -21.56 15.71
N PHE A 395 10.08 -20.62 16.65
CA PHE A 395 10.63 -19.27 16.54
C PHE A 395 11.99 -19.14 17.22
N GLN A 396 12.79 -20.21 17.26
CA GLN A 396 14.07 -20.23 17.99
C GLN A 396 14.99 -19.05 17.65
N THR A 397 15.09 -18.69 16.36
CA THR A 397 15.89 -17.55 15.88
C THR A 397 15.37 -16.19 16.36
N SER A 398 14.09 -16.13 16.74
CA SER A 398 13.40 -14.90 17.14
C SER A 398 13.10 -14.84 18.64
N MET A 399 13.05 -15.94 19.37
CA MET A 399 12.74 -15.97 20.80
C MET A 399 13.98 -16.20 21.68
N ASN A 400 14.97 -16.96 21.18
CA ASN A 400 16.14 -17.36 21.97
C ASN A 400 17.38 -16.51 21.68
N THR A 401 17.21 -15.37 21.01
CA THR A 401 18.29 -14.39 20.76
C THR A 401 18.55 -13.54 22.00
N GLN A 402 19.82 -13.25 22.27
CA GLN A 402 20.24 -12.33 23.34
C GLN A 402 20.03 -10.86 22.98
N ASP A 403 19.89 -10.56 21.69
CA ASP A 403 19.70 -9.22 21.16
C ASP A 403 18.21 -8.81 21.23
N PRO A 404 17.85 -7.80 22.06
CA PRO A 404 16.46 -7.36 22.22
C PRO A 404 15.82 -6.87 20.91
N GLU A 405 16.59 -6.31 19.98
CA GLU A 405 16.05 -5.80 18.70
C GLU A 405 15.67 -6.92 17.74
N LYS A 406 16.29 -8.09 17.90
CA LYS A 406 16.01 -9.31 17.14
C LYS A 406 14.92 -10.17 17.78
N ARG A 407 14.56 -9.87 19.03
CA ARG A 407 13.61 -10.65 19.80
C ARG A 407 12.17 -10.32 19.38
N LEU A 408 11.40 -11.36 19.10
CA LEU A 408 9.96 -11.26 18.88
C LEU A 408 9.25 -11.11 20.23
N ASN A 409 8.26 -10.21 20.29
CA ASN A 409 7.43 -10.04 21.47
C ASN A 409 6.69 -11.35 21.82
N ASP A 410 6.73 -11.78 23.07
CA ASP A 410 6.15 -13.05 23.52
C ASP A 410 4.62 -13.13 23.27
N ARG A 411 3.90 -12.00 23.37
CA ARG A 411 2.45 -11.96 23.03
C ARG A 411 2.21 -12.10 21.53
N VAL A 412 3.11 -11.55 20.71
CA VAL A 412 3.06 -11.74 19.25
C VAL A 412 3.33 -13.21 18.91
N ALA A 413 4.34 -13.81 19.54
CA ALA A 413 4.64 -15.23 19.38
C ALA A 413 3.45 -16.12 19.77
N ASP A 414 2.74 -15.81 20.87
CA ASP A 414 1.51 -16.50 21.32
C ASP A 414 0.42 -16.50 20.23
N VAL A 415 0.11 -15.34 19.66
CA VAL A 415 -0.91 -15.24 18.59
C VAL A 415 -0.46 -15.98 17.33
N LEU A 416 0.81 -15.84 16.94
CA LEU A 416 1.33 -16.47 15.72
C LEU A 416 1.38 -18.00 15.85
N VAL A 417 1.86 -18.55 16.97
CA VAL A 417 1.86 -20.01 17.18
C VAL A 417 0.43 -20.54 17.25
N SER A 418 -0.50 -19.80 17.86
CA SER A 418 -1.92 -20.19 17.90
C SER A 418 -2.52 -20.25 16.50
N ALA A 419 -2.21 -19.27 15.64
CA ALA A 419 -2.63 -19.28 14.23
C ALA A 419 -1.99 -20.41 13.41
N LEU A 420 -0.76 -20.81 13.73
CA LEU A 420 -0.11 -21.97 13.12
C LEU A 420 -0.79 -23.27 13.54
N ILE A 421 -0.96 -23.51 14.85
CA ILE A 421 -1.61 -24.71 15.41
C ILE A 421 -3.03 -24.85 14.86
N GLN A 422 -3.82 -23.77 14.89
CA GLN A 422 -5.22 -23.78 14.46
C GLN A 422 -5.38 -24.28 13.01
N ARG A 423 -4.45 -23.95 12.12
CA ARG A 423 -4.53 -24.28 10.68
C ARG A 423 -3.54 -25.35 10.23
N PHE A 424 -2.73 -25.90 11.14
CA PHE A 424 -1.74 -26.93 10.82
C PHE A 424 -2.31 -28.15 10.10
N PRO A 425 -3.51 -28.69 10.43
CA PRO A 425 -4.07 -29.82 9.70
C PRO A 425 -4.30 -29.52 8.21
N GLU A 426 -4.76 -28.31 7.89
CA GLU A 426 -5.00 -27.86 6.52
C GLU A 426 -3.69 -27.70 5.73
N VAL A 427 -2.66 -27.17 6.37
CA VAL A 427 -1.30 -27.07 5.79
C VAL A 427 -0.72 -28.45 5.53
N LEU A 428 -0.87 -29.36 6.49
CA LEU A 428 -0.36 -30.72 6.42
C LEU A 428 -1.05 -31.54 5.32
N ASP A 429 -2.35 -31.35 5.13
CA ASP A 429 -3.10 -32.02 4.06
C ASP A 429 -2.71 -31.49 2.68
N ARG A 430 -2.60 -30.15 2.55
CA ARG A 430 -2.34 -29.50 1.27
C ARG A 430 -0.87 -29.57 0.82
N TYR A 431 0.08 -29.46 1.76
CA TYR A 431 1.52 -29.40 1.49
C TYR A 431 2.32 -30.36 2.40
N PRO A 432 2.06 -31.68 2.36
CA PRO A 432 2.59 -32.64 3.34
C PRO A 432 4.11 -32.76 3.40
N MET A 433 4.82 -32.29 2.38
CA MET A 433 6.27 -32.41 2.20
C MET A 433 6.99 -31.07 2.16
N CYS A 434 6.30 -29.94 2.40
CA CYS A 434 6.97 -28.64 2.35
C CYS A 434 7.93 -28.45 3.54
N PRO A 435 8.98 -27.63 3.40
CA PRO A 435 9.96 -27.37 4.46
C PRO A 435 9.36 -26.97 5.80
N TYR A 436 8.28 -26.17 5.81
CA TYR A 436 7.58 -25.77 7.03
C TYR A 436 6.95 -26.96 7.77
N VAL A 437 6.30 -27.88 7.06
CA VAL A 437 5.71 -29.08 7.68
C VAL A 437 6.81 -29.98 8.25
N THR A 438 7.95 -30.10 7.56
CA THR A 438 9.12 -30.81 8.08
C THR A 438 9.62 -30.17 9.38
N ARG A 439 9.80 -28.85 9.39
CA ARG A 439 10.22 -28.10 10.58
C ARG A 439 9.25 -28.27 11.75
N MET A 440 7.94 -28.21 11.49
CA MET A 440 6.92 -28.46 12.50
C MET A 440 7.06 -29.88 13.09
N ARG A 441 7.20 -30.91 12.25
CA ARG A 441 7.38 -32.30 12.70
C ARG A 441 8.64 -32.48 13.55
N GLU A 442 9.75 -31.85 13.19
CA GLU A 442 10.98 -31.87 13.98
C GLU A 442 10.77 -31.27 15.38
N CYS A 443 10.15 -30.08 15.47
CA CYS A 443 9.86 -29.45 16.76
C CYS A 443 8.91 -30.29 17.62
N LEU A 444 7.89 -30.89 17.01
CA LEU A 444 6.97 -31.80 17.70
C LEU A 444 7.69 -33.04 18.24
N LEU A 445 8.59 -33.62 17.45
CA LEU A 445 9.40 -34.77 17.86
C LEU A 445 10.29 -34.43 19.06
N VAL A 446 10.96 -33.26 19.05
CA VAL A 446 11.81 -32.80 20.16
C VAL A 446 11.03 -32.66 21.46
N LEU A 447 9.78 -32.21 21.38
CA LEU A 447 8.92 -32.02 22.56
C LEU A 447 8.13 -33.28 22.95
N GLY A 448 8.21 -34.36 22.16
CA GLY A 448 7.39 -35.55 22.38
C GLY A 448 5.89 -35.33 22.12
N ILE A 449 5.52 -34.26 21.42
CA ILE A 449 4.13 -33.94 21.09
C ILE A 449 3.71 -34.80 19.88
N THR A 450 2.67 -35.61 20.07
CA THR A 450 2.14 -36.47 19.02
C THR A 450 1.34 -35.66 17.99
N LYS A 451 1.24 -36.19 16.76
CA LYS A 451 0.35 -35.63 15.73
C LYS A 451 -1.10 -35.52 16.25
N ALA A 452 -1.58 -36.51 16.99
CA ALA A 452 -2.94 -36.52 17.54
C ALA A 452 -3.18 -35.37 18.52
N GLN A 453 -2.22 -35.04 19.37
CA GLN A 453 -2.30 -33.90 20.28
C GLN A 453 -2.42 -32.57 19.51
N VAL A 454 -1.60 -32.35 18.48
CA VAL A 454 -1.69 -31.11 17.68
C VAL A 454 -3.01 -31.00 16.93
N LEU A 455 -3.55 -32.12 16.43
CA LEU A 455 -4.88 -32.14 15.80
C LEU A 455 -5.98 -31.80 16.83
N ALA A 456 -5.86 -32.28 18.07
CA ALA A 456 -6.78 -31.93 19.14
C ALA A 456 -6.72 -30.43 19.47
N TRP A 457 -5.50 -29.87 19.61
CA TRP A 457 -5.30 -28.44 19.82
C TRP A 457 -5.87 -27.58 18.69
N SER A 458 -5.70 -28.00 17.44
CA SER A 458 -6.30 -27.34 16.29
C SER A 458 -7.83 -27.33 16.38
N SER A 459 -8.44 -28.48 16.70
CA SER A 459 -9.89 -28.59 16.85
C SER A 459 -10.44 -27.69 17.95
N GLU A 460 -9.77 -27.65 19.11
CA GLU A 460 -10.15 -26.81 20.24
C GLU A 460 -10.10 -25.31 19.86
N LEU A 461 -9.04 -24.85 19.19
CA LEU A 461 -8.94 -23.47 18.70
C LEU A 461 -10.01 -23.13 17.66
N GLN A 462 -10.37 -24.08 16.79
CA GLN A 462 -11.44 -23.89 15.79
C GLN A 462 -12.83 -23.81 16.43
N GLN A 463 -13.11 -24.65 17.44
CA GLN A 463 -14.35 -24.62 18.20
C GLN A 463 -14.47 -23.32 19.00
N ALA A 464 -13.41 -22.92 19.71
CA ALA A 464 -13.37 -21.67 20.46
C ALA A 464 -13.58 -20.45 19.55
N ALA A 465 -12.97 -20.43 18.36
CA ALA A 465 -13.19 -19.38 17.37
C ALA A 465 -14.65 -19.32 16.91
N SER A 466 -15.27 -20.47 16.64
CA SER A 466 -16.67 -20.56 16.20
C SER A 466 -17.65 -20.08 17.28
N LEU A 467 -17.39 -20.38 18.55
CA LEU A 467 -18.21 -19.89 19.67
C LEU A 467 -18.08 -18.36 19.84
N LYS A 468 -16.86 -17.82 19.73
CA LYS A 468 -16.60 -16.37 19.85
C LYS A 468 -17.18 -15.57 18.68
N SER A 469 -17.20 -16.12 17.47
CA SER A 469 -17.83 -15.46 16.32
C SER A 469 -19.37 -15.44 16.44
N GLN A 470 -19.98 -16.46 17.05
CA GLN A 470 -21.42 -16.49 17.31
C GLN A 470 -21.81 -15.52 18.44
N SER A 471 -21.05 -15.46 19.54
CA SER A 471 -21.31 -14.51 20.64
C SER A 471 -21.29 -13.07 20.15
N THR A 472 -20.33 -12.71 19.30
CA THR A 472 -20.21 -11.35 18.75
C THR A 472 -21.31 -11.02 17.74
N ALA A 473 -21.86 -12.01 17.03
CA ALA A 473 -23.01 -11.81 16.16
C ALA A 473 -24.30 -11.52 16.94
N VAL A 474 -24.49 -12.15 18.10
CA VAL A 474 -25.65 -11.92 18.99
C VAL A 474 -25.59 -10.53 19.64
N ASP A 475 -24.41 -10.11 20.11
CA ASP A 475 -24.22 -8.78 20.71
C ASP A 475 -24.51 -7.67 19.69
N ASN A 476 -24.00 -7.80 18.47
CA ASN A 476 -24.26 -6.83 17.39
C ASN A 476 -25.76 -6.78 17.02
N ALA A 477 -26.47 -7.91 16.97
CA ALA A 477 -27.91 -7.93 16.70
C ALA A 477 -28.72 -7.23 17.80
N SER A 478 -28.26 -7.33 19.06
CA SER A 478 -28.92 -6.70 20.21
C SER A 478 -28.75 -5.17 20.26
N GLU A 479 -27.63 -4.65 19.77
CA GLU A 479 -27.41 -3.20 19.63
C GLU A 479 -28.30 -2.59 18.54
N PHE A 480 -28.48 -3.28 17.40
CA PHE A 480 -29.37 -2.82 16.34
C PHE A 480 -30.86 -2.82 16.72
N SER A 481 -31.29 -3.69 17.65
CA SER A 481 -32.68 -3.73 18.14
C SER A 481 -33.02 -2.67 19.19
N LYS A 482 -32.07 -1.82 19.60
CA LYS A 482 -32.29 -0.75 20.61
C LYS A 482 -32.45 0.65 20.00
N GLU A 483 -32.44 0.78 18.67
CA GLU A 483 -32.66 2.05 17.95
C GLU A 483 -34.02 2.13 17.23
N GLU A 484 -35.02 1.34 17.63
CA GLU A 484 -36.44 1.56 17.23
C GLU A 484 -37.26 2.30 18.30
#